data_AF-A0A7S3TLJ5-F1
#
_entry.id   AF-A0A7S3TLJ5-F1
#
_cell.length_a   1.000
_cell.length_b   1.000
_cell.length_c   1.000
_cell.angle_alpha   90.00
_cell.angle_beta   90.00
_cell.angle_gamma   90.00
#
_symmetry.space_group_name_H-M   'P 1'
#
loop_
_entity.id
_entity.type
_entity.pdbx_description
1 polymer ?
#
loop_
_entity_poly.entity_id
_entity_poly.type
_entity_poly.pdbx_seq_one_letter_code
_entity_poly.pdbx_strand_id
1 'polypeptide(L)'
;TKAGDDGIMLWHAGEGWFVGPAANLGQARGRVSVIDGCLRPEASTVTWDVQDGTAFVNAPELRCLAGDALAAEIAKAAPQIALVGPTPQNLLASKLGVFLKRGELVNGYPSYTKAGDDGIMLWHAGEGWFVGPAANLGQARGRVS
;
A
#
# COMPACT_ATOMS: atom_id res chain seq x y z
N THR A 1 -0.73 7.35 -12.51
CA THR A 1 -1.72 7.52 -11.42
C THR A 1 -1.39 6.56 -10.31
N LYS A 2 -1.84 6.83 -9.08
CA LYS A 2 -1.74 5.86 -7.98
C LYS A 2 -2.68 4.69 -8.29
N ALA A 3 -2.19 3.46 -8.13
CA ALA A 3 -3.02 2.28 -8.38
C ALA A 3 -4.28 2.32 -7.49
N GLY A 4 -5.45 2.16 -8.11
CA GLY A 4 -6.75 2.20 -7.43
C GLY A 4 -7.29 3.59 -7.09
N ASP A 5 -6.57 4.66 -7.44
CA ASP A 5 -6.96 6.05 -7.16
C ASP A 5 -6.39 7.01 -8.22
N ASP A 6 -7.20 7.28 -9.23
CA ASP A 6 -6.83 8.18 -10.33
C ASP A 6 -6.82 9.66 -9.92
N GLY A 7 -7.33 9.98 -8.72
CA GLY A 7 -7.30 11.32 -8.15
C GLY A 7 -5.92 11.74 -7.66
N ILE A 8 -5.01 10.79 -7.44
CA ILE A 8 -3.65 11.02 -6.98
C ILE A 8 -2.63 10.59 -8.04
N MET A 9 -1.63 11.43 -8.26
CA MET A 9 -0.59 11.19 -9.26
C MET A 9 0.80 11.43 -8.66
N LEU A 10 1.79 10.75 -9.24
CA LEU A 10 3.21 11.05 -9.12
C LEU A 10 3.66 11.62 -10.47
N TRP A 11 4.34 12.77 -10.48
CA TRP A 11 4.83 13.40 -11.69
C TRP A 11 6.13 14.15 -11.47
N HIS A 12 6.86 14.38 -12.56
CA HIS A 12 8.03 15.24 -12.58
C HIS A 12 7.65 16.64 -13.09
N ALA A 13 8.12 17.69 -12.43
CA ALA A 13 7.96 19.08 -12.86
C ALA A 13 9.10 19.94 -12.31
N GLY A 14 9.63 20.88 -13.10
CA GLY A 14 10.82 21.63 -12.69
C GLY A 14 11.99 20.69 -12.41
N GLU A 15 12.59 20.79 -11.22
CA GLU A 15 13.75 20.01 -10.77
C GLU A 15 13.38 18.89 -9.78
N GLY A 16 12.12 18.42 -9.76
CA GLY A 16 11.70 17.48 -8.75
C GLY A 16 10.51 16.59 -9.11
N TRP A 17 10.26 15.66 -8.21
CA TRP A 17 9.14 14.74 -8.24
C TRP A 17 8.11 15.13 -7.19
N PHE A 18 6.84 15.04 -7.56
CA PHE A 18 5.72 15.49 -6.75
C PHE A 18 4.60 14.45 -6.73
N VAL A 19 3.99 14.26 -5.57
CA VAL A 19 2.76 13.50 -5.40
C VAL A 19 1.64 14.41 -4.90
N GLY A 20 0.46 14.28 -5.47
CA GLY A 20 -0.68 15.12 -5.13
C GLY A 20 -1.88 14.91 -6.05
N PRO A 21 -2.91 15.79 -5.92
CA PRO A 21 -4.11 15.71 -6.74
C PRO A 21 -3.81 15.81 -8.23
N ALA A 22 -4.51 15.04 -9.06
CA ALA A 22 -4.40 15.07 -10.51
C ALA A 22 -4.58 16.49 -11.11
N ALA A 23 -5.36 17.35 -10.44
CA ALA A 23 -5.53 18.76 -10.83
C ALA A 23 -4.22 19.58 -10.81
N ASN A 24 -3.19 19.13 -10.09
CA ASN A 24 -1.88 19.78 -10.03
C ASN A 24 -0.87 19.18 -11.02
N LEU A 25 -1.28 18.20 -11.83
CA LEU A 25 -0.37 17.52 -12.76
C LEU A 25 0.38 18.52 -13.65
N GLY A 26 1.71 18.37 -13.72
CA GLY A 26 2.60 19.23 -14.51
C GLY A 26 3.05 20.50 -13.79
N GLN A 27 2.55 20.78 -12.58
CA GLN A 27 2.99 21.90 -11.76
C GLN A 27 4.08 21.45 -10.77
N ALA A 28 5.04 22.33 -10.45
CA ALA A 28 6.05 22.05 -9.41
C ALA A 28 5.45 22.20 -7.99
N ARG A 29 4.38 21.44 -7.69
CA ARG A 29 3.60 21.53 -6.45
C ARG A 29 2.91 20.22 -6.09
N GLY A 30 3.33 19.59 -5.00
CA GLY A 30 2.71 18.38 -4.45
C GLY A 30 2.45 18.52 -2.95
N ARG A 31 1.77 17.54 -2.35
CA ARG A 31 1.74 17.36 -0.89
C ARG A 31 2.91 16.50 -0.39
N VAL A 32 3.54 15.79 -1.30
CA VAL A 32 4.78 15.03 -1.06
C VAL A 32 5.70 15.35 -2.21
N SER A 33 6.97 15.61 -1.94
CA SER A 33 7.91 16.02 -2.99
C SER A 33 9.34 15.68 -2.66
N VAL A 34 10.16 15.56 -3.70
CA VAL A 34 11.61 15.57 -3.59
C VAL A 34 12.16 16.46 -4.70
N ILE A 35 13.08 17.36 -4.35
CA ILE A 35 13.76 18.21 -5.32
C ILE A 35 15.09 17.53 -5.64
N ASP A 36 15.09 16.82 -6.77
CA ASP A 36 16.19 16.04 -7.30
C ASP A 36 15.98 15.89 -8.81
N GLY A 37 16.96 16.32 -9.61
CA GLY A 37 16.92 16.26 -11.09
C GLY A 37 17.03 14.85 -11.68
N CYS A 38 16.93 13.80 -10.85
CA CYS A 38 16.92 12.43 -11.29
C CYS A 38 15.78 12.16 -12.30
N LEU A 39 16.11 11.45 -13.40
CA LEU A 39 15.14 11.11 -14.45
C LEU A 39 14.09 10.08 -14.00
N ARG A 40 14.29 9.45 -12.85
CA ARG A 40 13.45 8.38 -12.32
C ARG A 40 13.32 8.55 -10.81
N PRO A 41 12.12 8.53 -10.24
CA PRO A 41 11.93 8.84 -8.81
C PRO A 41 12.56 7.79 -7.89
N GLU A 42 12.67 6.53 -8.33
CA GLU A 42 13.36 5.46 -7.58
C GLU A 42 14.88 5.57 -7.57
N ALA A 43 15.45 6.45 -8.41
CA ALA A 43 16.89 6.72 -8.42
C ALA A 43 17.30 7.81 -7.43
N SER A 44 16.33 8.54 -6.87
CA SER A 44 16.63 9.61 -5.91
C SER A 44 17.20 9.05 -4.62
N THR A 45 18.28 9.67 -4.15
CA THR A 45 18.88 9.42 -2.83
C THR A 45 18.62 10.57 -1.85
N VAL A 46 17.86 11.58 -2.28
CA VAL A 46 17.50 12.75 -1.48
C VAL A 46 16.27 12.41 -0.63
N THR A 47 16.22 12.99 0.57
CA THR A 47 15.07 12.85 1.47
C THR A 47 13.83 13.50 0.85
N TRP A 48 12.73 12.76 0.86
CA TRP A 48 11.43 13.29 0.47
C TRP A 48 10.85 14.15 1.59
N ASP A 49 10.11 15.18 1.22
CA ASP A 49 9.33 16.00 2.14
C ASP A 49 7.82 15.68 2.02
N VAL A 50 7.12 15.80 3.15
CA VAL A 50 5.66 15.63 3.24
C VAL A 50 5.04 16.87 3.86
N GLN A 51 3.93 17.34 3.31
CA GLN A 51 3.17 18.45 3.87
C GLN A 51 2.33 17.97 5.07
N ASP A 52 2.59 18.51 6.26
CA ASP A 52 1.87 18.19 7.50
C ASP A 52 0.59 19.03 7.72
N GLY A 53 0.25 19.86 6.74
CA GLY A 53 -0.83 20.85 6.78
C GLY A 53 -0.33 22.29 6.97
N THR A 54 0.86 22.48 7.52
CA THR A 54 1.46 23.79 7.79
C THR A 54 2.80 23.99 7.10
N ALA A 55 3.66 22.96 7.11
CA ALA A 55 5.00 23.00 6.56
C ALA A 55 5.32 21.69 5.83
N PHE A 56 6.44 21.71 5.09
CA PHE A 56 7.06 20.50 4.56
C PHE A 56 8.03 19.96 5.62
N VAL A 57 7.88 18.68 5.95
CA VAL A 57 8.70 17.98 6.91
C VAL A 57 9.43 16.83 6.23
N ASN A 58 10.70 16.64 6.58
CA ASN A 58 11.53 15.56 6.07
C ASN A 58 10.96 14.19 6.45
N ALA A 59 10.82 13.32 5.46
CA ALA A 59 10.40 11.92 5.59
C ALA A 59 11.55 10.98 5.16
N PRO A 60 12.54 10.72 6.04
CA PRO A 60 13.79 10.02 5.69
C PRO A 60 13.59 8.56 5.26
N GLU A 61 12.47 7.94 5.61
CA GLU A 61 12.18 6.55 5.22
C GLU A 61 11.41 6.45 3.90
N LEU A 62 10.89 7.57 3.39
CA LEU A 62 10.10 7.59 2.16
C LEU A 62 11.02 7.51 0.94
N ARG A 63 10.69 6.57 0.04
CA ARG A 63 11.43 6.32 -1.21
C ARG A 63 10.54 5.61 -2.22
N CYS A 64 10.82 5.78 -3.51
CA CYS A 64 10.23 4.97 -4.56
C CYS A 64 11.03 3.66 -4.72
N LEU A 65 10.32 2.54 -4.85
CA LEU A 65 10.90 1.23 -5.11
C LEU A 65 10.44 0.72 -6.47
N ALA A 66 11.34 0.12 -7.24
CA ALA A 66 11.04 -0.52 -8.51
C ALA A 66 11.84 -1.81 -8.68
N GLY A 67 11.38 -2.68 -9.60
CA GLY A 67 12.06 -3.93 -9.94
C GLY A 67 12.36 -4.81 -8.71
N ASP A 68 13.60 -5.29 -8.62
CA ASP A 68 14.05 -6.19 -7.55
C ASP A 68 13.89 -5.59 -6.15
N ALA A 69 14.05 -4.26 -6.00
CA ALA A 69 13.88 -3.61 -4.70
C ALA A 69 12.42 -3.66 -4.22
N LEU A 70 11.46 -3.48 -5.14
CA LEU A 70 10.04 -3.65 -4.83
C LEU A 70 9.70 -5.12 -4.55
N ALA A 71 10.24 -6.05 -5.34
CA ALA A 71 10.05 -7.49 -5.12
C ALA A 71 10.60 -7.94 -3.75
N ALA A 72 11.77 -7.45 -3.37
CA ALA A 72 12.38 -7.72 -2.07
C ALA A 72 11.54 -7.15 -0.92
N GLU A 73 10.96 -5.95 -1.08
CA GLU A 73 10.08 -5.37 -0.08
C GLU A 73 8.81 -6.21 0.12
N ILE A 74 8.19 -6.67 -0.97
CA ILE A 74 7.05 -7.59 -0.92
C ILE A 74 7.44 -8.93 -0.27
N ALA A 75 8.65 -9.42 -0.54
CA ALA A 75 9.15 -10.67 0.02
C ALA A 75 9.30 -10.63 1.56
N LYS A 76 9.57 -9.45 2.15
CA LYS A 76 9.67 -9.27 3.62
C LYS A 76 8.37 -9.55 4.37
N ALA A 77 7.24 -9.62 3.69
CA ALA A 77 5.96 -9.94 4.32
C ALA A 77 6.05 -11.26 5.12
N ALA A 78 5.64 -11.21 6.38
CA ALA A 78 5.82 -12.30 7.33
C ALA A 78 5.15 -13.60 6.85
N PRO A 79 5.74 -14.78 7.13
CA PRO A 79 5.14 -16.06 6.73
C PRO A 79 3.82 -16.36 7.46
N GLN A 80 3.63 -15.75 8.63
CA GLN A 80 2.45 -15.92 9.48
C GLN A 80 2.13 -14.60 10.18
N ILE A 81 0.84 -14.28 10.27
CA ILE A 81 0.34 -13.14 11.04
C ILE A 81 -0.90 -13.55 11.84
N ALA A 82 -1.26 -12.78 12.86
CA ALA A 82 -2.48 -13.00 13.62
C ALA A 82 -3.32 -11.72 13.62
N LEU A 83 -4.59 -11.83 13.19
CA LEU A 83 -5.59 -10.79 13.35
C LEU A 83 -6.41 -11.13 14.59
N VAL A 84 -6.25 -10.36 15.65
CA VAL A 84 -6.81 -10.66 16.98
C VAL A 84 -7.45 -9.42 17.59
N GLY A 85 -8.38 -9.64 18.53
CA GLY A 85 -9.07 -8.57 19.26
C GLY A 85 -10.58 -8.83 19.36
N PRO A 86 -11.29 -8.08 20.21
CA PRO A 86 -12.74 -8.13 20.26
C PRO A 86 -13.33 -7.48 19.01
N THR A 87 -14.43 -8.03 18.53
CA THR A 87 -15.26 -7.36 17.51
C THR A 87 -16.54 -6.84 18.14
N PRO A 88 -17.10 -5.72 17.64
CA PRO A 88 -18.40 -5.22 18.13
C PRO A 88 -19.46 -6.33 18.08
N GLN A 89 -20.10 -6.60 19.21
CA GLN A 89 -21.14 -7.64 19.33
C GLN A 89 -20.70 -9.03 18.85
N ASN A 90 -19.40 -9.33 18.91
CA ASN A 90 -18.79 -10.57 18.42
C ASN A 90 -19.00 -10.84 16.91
N LEU A 91 -19.33 -9.79 16.14
CA LEU A 91 -19.52 -9.89 14.70
C LEU A 91 -18.23 -10.35 14.02
N LEU A 92 -18.33 -11.34 13.13
CA LEU A 92 -17.20 -11.85 12.34
C LEU A 92 -16.02 -12.36 13.16
N ALA A 93 -16.17 -12.61 14.46
CA ALA A 93 -15.10 -13.12 15.32
C ALA A 93 -14.53 -14.46 14.82
N SER A 94 -15.36 -15.29 14.16
CA SER A 94 -14.93 -16.54 13.52
C SER A 94 -13.94 -16.35 12.37
N LYS A 95 -13.89 -15.16 11.76
CA LYS A 95 -12.95 -14.83 10.68
C LYS A 95 -11.58 -14.39 11.21
N LEU A 96 -11.46 -14.09 12.50
CA LEU A 96 -10.20 -13.69 13.13
C LEU A 96 -9.33 -14.92 13.43
N GLY A 97 -8.05 -14.69 13.70
CA GLY A 97 -7.09 -15.73 14.07
C GLY A 97 -5.78 -15.64 13.30
N VAL A 98 -5.10 -16.77 13.22
CA VAL A 98 -3.82 -16.90 12.53
C VAL A 98 -4.05 -17.05 11.02
N PHE A 99 -3.21 -16.37 10.24
CA PHE A 99 -3.17 -16.40 8.78
C PHE A 99 -1.77 -16.77 8.30
N LEU A 100 -1.70 -17.68 7.33
CA LEU A 100 -0.46 -18.19 6.72
C LEU A 100 -0.28 -17.59 5.34
N LYS A 101 0.92 -17.09 5.05
CA LYS A 101 1.25 -16.45 3.77
C LYS A 101 1.14 -17.46 2.63
N ARG A 102 0.47 -17.06 1.55
CA ARG A 102 0.39 -17.81 0.30
C ARG A 102 1.63 -17.53 -0.55
N GLY A 103 1.99 -18.48 -1.41
CA GLY A 103 3.06 -18.26 -2.39
C GLY A 103 2.68 -17.26 -3.49
N GLU A 104 1.39 -17.11 -3.75
CA GLU A 104 0.86 -16.22 -4.79
C GLU A 104 0.54 -14.83 -4.25
N LEU A 105 0.92 -13.82 -5.02
CA LEU A 105 0.45 -12.46 -4.84
C LEU A 105 -0.97 -12.31 -5.36
N VAL A 106 -1.74 -11.43 -4.72
CA VAL A 106 -3.07 -11.01 -5.16
C VAL A 106 -3.03 -9.50 -5.32
N ASN A 107 -3.37 -9.01 -6.52
CA ASN A 107 -3.26 -7.59 -6.87
C ASN A 107 -1.86 -6.99 -6.63
N GLY A 108 -0.80 -7.79 -6.73
CA GLY A 108 0.59 -7.38 -6.46
C GLY A 108 0.99 -7.35 -4.99
N TYR A 109 0.11 -7.77 -4.07
CA TYR A 109 0.36 -7.80 -2.63
C TYR A 109 0.41 -9.23 -2.08
N PRO A 110 1.10 -9.46 -0.95
CA PRO A 110 1.00 -10.71 -0.21
C PRO A 110 -0.45 -11.05 0.13
N SER A 111 -0.81 -12.31 0.04
CA SER A 111 -2.12 -12.82 0.45
C SER A 111 -1.94 -13.95 1.47
N TYR A 112 -2.95 -14.18 2.30
CA TYR A 112 -2.88 -15.16 3.37
C TYR A 112 -4.14 -16.02 3.46
N THR A 113 -3.98 -17.27 3.86
CA THR A 113 -5.07 -18.21 4.16
C THR A 113 -5.19 -18.39 5.66
N LYS A 114 -6.40 -18.42 6.20
CA LYS A 114 -6.61 -18.63 7.64
C LYS A 114 -6.18 -20.04 8.05
N ALA A 115 -5.41 -20.14 9.12
CA ALA A 115 -4.97 -21.42 9.64
C ALA A 115 -6.19 -22.24 10.13
N GLY A 116 -6.30 -23.48 9.64
CA GLY A 116 -7.40 -24.40 9.96
C GLY A 116 -8.72 -24.13 9.22
N ASP A 117 -8.78 -23.13 8.34
CA ASP A 117 -9.96 -22.82 7.52
C ASP A 117 -9.52 -22.16 6.20
N ASP A 118 -9.38 -22.96 5.14
CA ASP A 118 -8.96 -22.47 3.82
C ASP A 118 -10.03 -21.68 3.07
N GLY A 119 -11.26 -21.70 3.59
CA GLY A 119 -12.38 -20.91 3.10
C GLY A 119 -12.25 -19.43 3.43
N ILE A 120 -11.38 -19.03 4.37
CA ILE A 120 -11.18 -17.64 4.79
C ILE A 120 -9.78 -17.16 4.41
N MET A 121 -9.72 -16.00 3.76
CA MET A 121 -8.47 -15.40 3.27
C MET A 121 -8.35 -13.94 3.70
N LEU A 122 -7.12 -13.44 3.68
CA LEU A 122 -6.76 -12.03 3.82
C LEU A 122 -6.03 -11.57 2.54
N TRP A 123 -6.49 -10.48 1.93
CA TRP A 123 -5.88 -9.94 0.71
C TRP A 123 -6.01 -8.42 0.63
N HIS A 124 -5.18 -7.79 -0.20
CA HIS A 124 -5.31 -6.38 -0.54
C HIS A 124 -6.11 -6.21 -1.84
N ALA A 125 -7.07 -5.29 -1.85
CA ALA A 125 -7.84 -4.92 -3.03
C ALA A 125 -8.30 -3.46 -2.94
N GLY A 126 -8.31 -2.73 -4.05
CA GLY A 126 -8.61 -1.29 -4.02
C GLY A 126 -7.66 -0.56 -3.06
N GLU A 127 -8.22 0.12 -2.06
CA GLU A 127 -7.46 0.94 -1.10
C GLU A 127 -7.19 0.27 0.26
N GLY A 128 -7.50 -1.03 0.42
CA GLY A 128 -7.39 -1.65 1.74
C GLY A 128 -7.24 -3.16 1.76
N TRP A 129 -7.15 -3.66 2.99
CA TRP A 129 -7.07 -5.08 3.32
C TRP A 129 -8.46 -5.65 3.65
N PHE A 130 -8.70 -6.87 3.19
CA PHE A 130 -10.01 -7.53 3.25
C PHE A 130 -9.87 -8.92 3.84
N VAL A 131 -10.81 -9.32 4.71
CA VAL A 131 -10.93 -10.69 5.23
C VAL A 131 -12.27 -11.27 4.82
N GLY A 132 -12.25 -12.39 4.13
CA GLY A 132 -13.49 -12.97 3.62
C GLY A 132 -13.34 -14.32 2.91
N PRO A 133 -14.42 -14.78 2.28
CA PRO A 133 -14.44 -16.06 1.60
C PRO A 133 -13.41 -16.12 0.46
N ALA A 134 -12.76 -17.27 0.27
CA ALA A 134 -11.84 -17.52 -0.82
C ALA A 134 -12.43 -17.19 -2.22
N ALA A 135 -13.74 -17.37 -2.40
CA ALA A 135 -14.45 -17.02 -3.64
C ALA A 135 -14.40 -15.52 -4.00
N ASN A 136 -14.11 -14.65 -3.02
CA ASN A 136 -13.99 -13.20 -3.21
C ASN A 136 -12.53 -12.74 -3.33
N LEU A 137 -11.56 -13.66 -3.34
CA LEU A 137 -10.14 -13.33 -3.36
C LEU A 137 -9.81 -12.35 -4.51
N GLY A 138 -9.13 -11.26 -4.17
CA GLY A 138 -8.75 -10.20 -5.11
C GLY A 138 -9.82 -9.15 -5.37
N GLN A 139 -11.04 -9.32 -4.87
CA GLN A 139 -12.12 -8.35 -5.01
C GLN A 139 -12.17 -7.40 -3.81
N ALA A 140 -12.60 -6.14 -4.02
CA ALA A 140 -12.85 -5.19 -2.93
C ALA A 140 -14.18 -5.48 -2.21
N ARG A 141 -14.32 -6.68 -1.63
CA ARG A 141 -15.53 -7.16 -0.94
C ARG A 141 -15.19 -7.81 0.40
N GLY A 142 -15.86 -7.38 1.48
CA GLY A 142 -15.62 -7.90 2.85
C GLY A 142 -14.68 -7.04 3.70
N ARG A 143 -14.93 -5.73 3.75
CA ARG A 143 -14.05 -4.72 4.35
C ARG A 143 -13.72 -5.04 5.82
N VAL A 144 -12.44 -5.03 6.15
CA VAL A 144 -11.95 -4.84 7.52
C VAL A 144 -11.53 -3.38 7.59
N SER A 145 -12.34 -2.54 8.23
CA SER A 145 -12.03 -1.13 8.47
C SER A 145 -11.44 -0.94 9.85
#